data_AF-A0A7J8PW85-F1
#
_entry.id   AF-A0A7J8PW85-F1
#
_cell.length_a   1.000
_cell.length_b   1.000
_cell.length_c   1.000
_cell.angle_alpha   90.00
_cell.angle_beta   90.00
_cell.angle_gamma   90.00
#
_symmetry.space_group_name_H-M   'P 1'
#
loop_
_entity.id
_entity.type
_entity.pdbx_description
1 polymer ?
#
loop_
_entity_poly.entity_id
_entity_poly.type
_entity_poly.pdbx_seq_one_letter_code
_entity_poly.pdbx_strand_id
1 'polypeptide(L)'
;MTVTVFYGDGSRLPMPFTVSVLKNGFCKDLLLALGTACGLKSDESLMLAEVYENKIYRYLEMPLEPLSSIKDDEHIVAFRFQKKEIGKTRLVIFHRWQEKAELFGTPLVTYLVADQSSGADIEAAVSKVLSPFKKISSAKAHVGKENGILLDGLDEECSCSDAQSVENAELEGTSCTDLSIPLRLTDDRVMNFNAFKKDTLFESGKIIGKLLRVVLDWTDKEQELYDSSYLKDIPEVYKAGLAAKKTQQEAISLSSCLDAFLIEEPLGPDDMWYCPRCKEHRQAIKKLDLWMLPEIIVFHLKRFTYGRYLKNKIDTFVNFPIHDLDLSKYVMSKDGQSYLYELYAISNHYGGLGGGHYTAYAKLIDENRWYHFDDSHVSAVNESDIKTSAAYLLFYKRVRSESKVEAGEASHSHSIS
;
A
#
# COMPACT_ATOMS: atom_id res chain seq x y z
N MET A 1 13.49 -5.38 2.92
CA MET A 1 12.84 -4.19 2.36
C MET A 1 12.75 -4.34 0.84
N THR A 2 11.58 -4.12 0.24
CA THR A 2 11.37 -4.09 -1.20
C THR A 2 11.21 -2.65 -1.66
N VAL A 3 12.00 -2.23 -2.64
CA VAL A 3 12.04 -0.84 -3.15
C VAL A 3 12.07 -0.87 -4.67
N THR A 4 11.20 -0.10 -5.32
CA THR A 4 11.25 0.08 -6.77
C THR A 4 12.26 1.14 -7.14
N VAL A 5 13.22 0.77 -8.00
CA VAL A 5 14.23 1.67 -8.54
C VAL A 5 13.75 2.23 -9.88
N PHE A 6 13.65 3.55 -9.96
CA PHE A 6 13.33 4.31 -11.17
C PHE A 6 14.62 4.86 -11.79
N TYR A 7 14.72 4.78 -13.12
CA TYR A 7 15.91 5.18 -13.86
C TYR A 7 15.72 6.59 -14.43
N GLY A 8 16.24 7.59 -13.72
CA GLY A 8 16.08 9.00 -14.09
C GLY A 8 16.77 9.40 -15.39
N ASP A 9 17.62 8.55 -15.94
CA ASP A 9 18.24 8.74 -17.25
C ASP A 9 17.40 8.18 -18.42
N GLY A 10 16.28 7.51 -18.13
CA GLY A 10 15.43 6.87 -19.13
C GLY A 10 16.04 5.61 -19.76
N SER A 11 17.03 4.98 -19.12
CA SER A 11 17.71 3.81 -19.69
C SER A 11 16.88 2.52 -19.64
N ARG A 12 15.97 2.39 -18.66
CA ARG A 12 15.18 1.17 -18.40
C ARG A 12 13.86 1.49 -17.71
N LEU A 13 12.94 0.52 -17.75
CA LEU A 13 11.71 0.53 -16.95
C LEU A 13 12.02 0.42 -15.45
N PRO A 14 11.13 0.93 -14.56
CA PRO A 14 11.24 0.75 -13.12
C PRO A 14 11.31 -0.73 -12.74
N MET A 15 12.15 -1.07 -11.76
CA MET A 15 12.31 -2.46 -11.31
C MET A 15 12.31 -2.58 -9.78
N PRO A 16 11.56 -3.53 -9.19
CA PRO A 16 11.59 -3.79 -7.76
C PRO A 16 12.84 -4.57 -7.36
N PHE A 17 13.46 -4.19 -6.25
CA PHE A 17 14.58 -4.89 -5.63
C PHE A 17 14.24 -5.21 -4.19
N THR A 18 14.44 -6.47 -3.78
CA THR A 18 14.30 -6.90 -2.39
C THR A 18 15.67 -7.05 -1.76
N VAL A 19 15.93 -6.31 -0.69
CA VAL A 19 17.21 -6.31 0.05
C VAL A 19 16.98 -6.55 1.53
N SER A 20 17.94 -7.19 2.19
CA SER A 20 17.91 -7.42 3.64
C SER A 20 18.76 -6.37 4.35
N VAL A 21 18.15 -5.63 5.27
CA VAL A 21 18.79 -4.61 6.10
C VAL A 21 18.27 -4.70 7.53
N LEU A 22 19.08 -4.29 8.50
CA LEU A 22 18.70 -4.30 9.90
C LEU A 22 17.66 -3.20 10.18
N LYS A 23 16.57 -3.53 10.90
CA LYS A 23 15.48 -2.58 11.21
C LYS A 23 15.94 -1.38 12.07
N ASN A 24 16.99 -1.57 12.87
CA ASN A 24 17.65 -0.52 13.65
C ASN A 24 18.85 0.13 12.92
N GLY A 25 19.05 -0.18 11.62
CA GLY A 25 20.06 0.44 10.78
C GLY A 25 19.66 1.82 10.27
N PHE A 26 20.38 2.33 9.28
CA PHE A 26 20.19 3.67 8.72
C PHE A 26 19.97 3.65 7.20
N CYS A 27 19.44 4.74 6.65
CA CYS A 27 19.18 4.87 5.21
C CYS A 27 20.42 4.61 4.33
N LYS A 28 21.63 4.94 4.80
CA LYS A 28 22.89 4.58 4.11
C LYS A 28 23.06 3.08 3.88
N ASP A 29 22.59 2.25 4.82
CA ASP A 29 22.72 0.80 4.75
C ASP A 29 21.76 0.24 3.70
N LEU A 30 20.55 0.81 3.61
CA LEU A 30 19.59 0.53 2.54
C LEU A 30 20.10 0.97 1.17
N LEU A 31 20.65 2.18 1.05
CA LEU A 31 21.25 2.67 -0.19
C LEU A 31 22.41 1.79 -0.66
N LEU A 32 23.28 1.35 0.25
CA LEU A 32 24.38 0.44 -0.06
C LEU A 32 23.86 -0.91 -0.57
N ALA A 33 22.92 -1.53 0.16
CA ALA A 33 22.34 -2.81 -0.23
C ALA A 33 21.61 -2.74 -1.58
N LEU A 34 20.83 -1.69 -1.81
CA LEU A 34 20.17 -1.43 -3.10
C LEU A 34 21.19 -1.19 -4.22
N GLY A 35 22.25 -0.43 -3.94
CA GLY A 35 23.32 -0.17 -4.89
C GLY A 35 24.01 -1.46 -5.35
N THR A 36 24.27 -2.39 -4.42
CA THR A 36 24.78 -3.72 -4.77
C THR A 36 23.76 -4.53 -5.56
N ALA A 37 22.49 -4.56 -5.13
CA ALA A 37 21.45 -5.37 -5.76
C ALA A 37 21.10 -4.92 -7.19
N CYS A 38 21.12 -3.61 -7.47
CA CYS A 38 20.82 -3.07 -8.80
C CYS A 38 22.05 -2.82 -9.69
N GLY A 39 23.24 -3.25 -9.24
CA GLY A 39 24.49 -3.07 -9.99
C GLY A 39 24.80 -1.59 -10.25
N LEU A 40 24.76 -0.77 -9.20
CA LEU A 40 25.06 0.66 -9.26
C LEU A 40 26.54 0.89 -9.62
N LYS A 41 26.79 1.72 -10.64
CA LYS A 41 28.16 2.05 -11.07
C LYS A 41 28.79 3.10 -10.17
N SER A 42 30.12 3.24 -10.24
CA SER A 42 30.87 4.20 -9.42
C SER A 42 30.49 5.66 -9.68
N ASP A 43 30.02 5.98 -10.88
CA ASP A 43 29.58 7.30 -11.34
C ASP A 43 28.08 7.56 -11.12
N GLU A 44 27.35 6.62 -10.53
CA GLU A 44 25.91 6.70 -10.30
C GLU A 44 25.57 6.78 -8.81
N SER A 45 24.39 7.30 -8.51
CA SER A 45 23.86 7.43 -7.16
C SER A 45 22.37 7.08 -7.12
N LEU A 46 21.89 6.77 -5.92
CA LEU A 46 20.48 6.55 -5.61
C LEU A 46 19.99 7.65 -4.65
N MET A 47 18.74 8.07 -4.83
CA MET A 47 18.03 8.97 -3.91
C MET A 47 16.72 8.30 -3.52
N LEU A 48 16.56 8.05 -2.22
CA LEU A 48 15.35 7.44 -1.68
C LEU A 48 14.26 8.49 -1.49
N ALA A 49 13.02 8.09 -1.75
CA ALA A 49 11.84 8.92 -1.57
C ALA A 49 10.66 8.09 -1.08
N GLU A 50 9.84 8.71 -0.25
CA GLU A 50 8.54 8.19 0.15
C GLU A 50 7.48 8.72 -0.82
N VAL A 51 6.67 7.82 -1.36
CA VAL A 51 5.62 8.13 -2.34
C VAL A 51 4.26 7.82 -1.73
N TYR A 52 3.34 8.78 -1.82
CA TYR A 52 1.99 8.66 -1.30
C TYR A 52 1.00 9.45 -2.17
N GLU A 53 -0.20 8.90 -2.43
CA GLU A 53 -1.24 9.53 -3.27
C GLU A 53 -0.70 10.12 -4.58
N ASN A 54 0.15 9.36 -5.28
CA ASN A 54 0.73 9.77 -6.57
C ASN A 54 1.65 11.02 -6.47
N LYS A 55 2.18 11.31 -5.29
CA LYS A 55 3.12 12.42 -5.00
C LYS A 55 4.34 11.92 -4.23
N ILE A 56 5.45 12.65 -4.35
CA ILE A 56 6.62 12.46 -3.48
C ILE A 56 6.35 13.25 -2.19
N TYR A 57 6.22 12.53 -1.07
CA TYR A 57 5.95 13.13 0.24
C TYR A 57 7.22 13.75 0.83
N ARG A 58 8.31 12.99 0.81
CA ARG A 58 9.62 13.44 1.27
C ARG A 58 10.75 12.64 0.62
N TYR A 59 11.93 13.25 0.61
CA TYR A 59 13.17 12.57 0.26
C TYR A 59 13.88 12.14 1.55
N LEU A 60 14.42 10.92 1.54
CA LEU A 60 15.22 10.38 2.63
C LEU A 60 16.69 10.78 2.39
N GLU A 61 16.96 12.09 2.44
CA GLU A 61 18.26 12.67 2.05
C GLU A 61 19.34 12.46 3.12
N MET A 62 18.94 12.25 4.39
CA MET A 62 19.86 12.10 5.51
C MET A 62 20.37 10.65 5.61
N PRO A 63 21.66 10.38 5.36
CA PRO A 63 22.19 9.00 5.37
C PRO A 63 22.09 8.32 6.74
N LEU A 64 22.02 9.12 7.81
CA LEU A 64 21.88 8.68 9.21
C LEU A 64 20.43 8.69 9.71
N GLU A 65 19.45 8.85 8.82
CA GLU A 65 18.05 8.66 9.22
C GLU A 65 17.81 7.17 9.57
N PRO A 66 17.27 6.86 10.76
CA PRO A 66 17.01 5.48 11.17
C PRO A 66 15.98 4.80 10.27
N LEU A 67 16.24 3.57 9.84
CA LEU A 67 15.28 2.78 9.07
C LEU A 67 14.02 2.43 9.88
N SER A 68 14.07 2.54 11.21
CA SER A 68 12.90 2.39 12.08
C SER A 68 11.87 3.51 11.91
N SER A 69 12.22 4.62 11.25
CA SER A 69 11.24 5.66 10.86
C SER A 69 10.37 5.21 9.68
N ILE A 70 10.86 4.27 8.86
CA ILE A 70 10.16 3.73 7.71
C ILE A 70 9.27 2.58 8.17
N LYS A 71 7.97 2.69 7.94
CA LYS A 71 7.00 1.64 8.31
C LYS A 71 6.94 0.55 7.25
N ASP A 72 6.45 -0.62 7.68
CA ASP A 72 6.40 -1.81 6.83
C ASP A 72 5.41 -1.62 5.65
N ASP A 73 4.35 -0.82 5.83
CA ASP A 73 3.30 -0.49 4.84
C ASP A 73 3.59 0.76 4.00
N GLU A 74 4.71 1.45 4.23
CA GLU A 74 5.10 2.61 3.43
C GLU A 74 5.61 2.19 2.06
N HIS A 75 5.51 3.11 1.10
CA HIS A 75 5.94 2.88 -0.28
C HIS A 75 7.20 3.71 -0.54
N ILE A 76 8.35 3.05 -0.50
CA ILE A 76 9.65 3.68 -0.74
C ILE A 76 10.12 3.34 -2.14
N VAL A 77 10.57 4.38 -2.85
CA VAL A 77 11.21 4.27 -4.16
C VAL A 77 12.62 4.80 -4.11
N ALA A 78 13.44 4.38 -5.06
CA ALA A 78 14.77 4.93 -5.28
C ALA A 78 14.87 5.50 -6.69
N PHE A 79 15.33 6.74 -6.83
CA PHE A 79 15.65 7.33 -8.13
C PHE A 79 17.15 7.17 -8.39
N ARG A 80 17.51 6.49 -9.48
CA ARG A 80 18.89 6.31 -9.95
C ARG A 80 19.26 7.44 -10.91
N PHE A 81 20.41 8.06 -10.68
CA PHE A 81 20.90 9.19 -11.46
C PHE A 81 22.44 9.23 -11.48
N GLN A 82 23.01 10.09 -12.32
CA GLN A 82 24.46 10.22 -12.47
C GLN A 82 25.00 11.21 -11.42
N LYS A 83 26.12 10.90 -10.76
CA LYS A 83 26.72 11.78 -9.74
C LYS A 83 27.09 13.17 -10.28
N LYS A 84 27.41 13.28 -11.57
CA LYS A 84 27.63 14.58 -12.25
C LYS A 84 26.39 15.47 -12.33
N GLU A 85 25.21 14.93 -12.03
CA GLU A 85 23.95 15.67 -11.98
C GLU A 85 23.66 16.26 -10.59
N ILE A 86 24.46 15.90 -9.57
CA ILE A 86 24.36 16.50 -8.24
C ILE A 86 24.57 18.01 -8.36
N GLY A 87 23.61 18.78 -7.82
CA GLY A 87 23.61 20.24 -7.89
C GLY A 87 23.00 20.82 -9.16
N LYS A 88 22.53 20.01 -10.12
CA LYS A 88 21.71 20.47 -11.25
C LYS A 88 20.24 20.61 -10.84
N THR A 89 19.45 21.27 -11.70
CA THR A 89 18.00 21.40 -11.50
C THR A 89 17.31 20.05 -11.59
N ARG A 90 16.71 19.62 -10.48
CA ARG A 90 15.91 18.40 -10.37
C ARG A 90 14.53 18.66 -10.97
N LEU A 91 14.10 17.81 -11.89
CA LEU A 91 12.77 17.85 -12.52
C LEU A 91 11.92 16.71 -11.96
N VAL A 92 10.77 17.06 -11.36
CA VAL A 92 9.76 16.11 -10.89
C VAL A 92 8.57 16.14 -11.84
N ILE A 93 8.19 14.97 -12.34
CA ILE A 93 7.21 14.78 -13.39
C ILE A 93 6.02 14.03 -12.79
N PHE A 94 4.90 14.71 -12.63
CA PHE A 94 3.63 14.13 -12.18
C PHE A 94 2.80 13.65 -13.38
N HIS A 95 1.92 12.69 -13.16
CA HIS A 95 1.03 12.16 -14.20
C HIS A 95 -0.42 12.45 -13.81
N ARG A 96 -1.19 13.06 -14.72
CA ARG A 96 -2.60 13.39 -14.52
C ARG A 96 -3.44 12.85 -15.67
N TRP A 97 -4.59 12.27 -15.38
CA TRP A 97 -5.61 12.02 -16.40
C TRP A 97 -6.31 13.31 -16.76
N GLN A 98 -6.24 13.73 -18.02
CA GLN A 98 -6.79 15.02 -18.45
C GLN A 98 -8.30 15.11 -18.21
N GLU A 99 -9.04 14.02 -18.48
CA GLU A 99 -10.50 13.99 -18.36
C GLU A 99 -10.98 14.00 -16.90
N LYS A 100 -10.30 13.26 -16.03
CA LYS A 100 -10.66 13.13 -14.60
C LYS A 100 -10.04 14.20 -13.72
N ALA A 101 -9.10 14.99 -14.26
CA ALA A 101 -8.26 15.92 -13.52
C ALA A 101 -7.58 15.29 -12.28
N GLU A 102 -7.31 13.99 -12.33
CA GLU A 102 -6.82 13.18 -11.20
C GLU A 102 -5.38 12.73 -11.45
N LEU A 103 -4.53 12.86 -10.42
CA LEU A 103 -3.16 12.34 -10.46
C LEU A 103 -3.15 10.82 -10.36
N PHE A 104 -2.19 10.18 -11.01
CA PHE A 104 -2.00 8.74 -10.90
C PHE A 104 -0.52 8.35 -10.93
N GLY A 105 -0.21 7.20 -10.37
CA GLY A 105 1.11 6.60 -10.43
C GLY A 105 2.21 7.40 -9.71
N THR A 106 3.40 6.84 -9.77
CA THR A 106 4.60 7.35 -9.11
C THR A 106 5.20 8.48 -9.94
N PRO A 107 5.49 9.66 -9.36
CA PRO A 107 6.18 10.70 -10.08
C PRO A 107 7.57 10.25 -10.54
N LEU A 108 7.93 10.60 -11.77
CA LEU A 108 9.28 10.38 -12.30
C LEU A 108 10.19 11.54 -11.89
N VAL A 109 11.47 11.24 -11.66
CA VAL A 109 12.47 12.25 -11.30
C VAL A 109 13.68 12.13 -12.22
N THR A 110 14.13 13.28 -12.73
CA THR A 110 15.33 13.40 -13.56
C THR A 110 16.03 14.73 -13.29
N TYR A 111 17.13 14.99 -13.97
CA TYR A 111 17.91 16.21 -13.85
C TYR A 111 18.06 16.88 -15.22
N LEU A 112 17.92 18.20 -15.23
CA LEU A 112 18.16 18.99 -16.42
C LEU A 112 19.65 19.17 -16.66
N VAL A 113 20.07 19.18 -17.93
CA VAL A 113 21.50 19.16 -18.29
C VAL A 113 22.20 20.48 -17.97
N ALA A 114 21.49 21.61 -18.08
CA ALA A 114 22.00 22.97 -17.93
C ALA A 114 21.29 23.77 -16.83
N ASP A 115 22.01 24.69 -16.18
CA ASP A 115 21.46 25.59 -15.14
C ASP A 115 20.44 26.61 -15.70
N GLN A 116 20.47 26.87 -17.01
CA GLN A 116 19.42 27.54 -17.76
C GLN A 116 18.81 26.53 -18.71
N SER A 117 17.59 26.11 -18.42
CA SER A 117 16.87 25.16 -19.27
C SER A 117 15.73 25.87 -19.96
N SER A 118 15.57 25.60 -21.25
CA SER A 118 14.42 26.01 -22.05
C SER A 118 13.25 25.04 -21.84
N GLY A 119 12.05 25.43 -22.29
CA GLY A 119 10.93 24.51 -22.37
C GLY A 119 11.23 23.28 -23.23
N ALA A 120 12.01 23.43 -24.30
CA ALA A 120 12.46 22.32 -25.15
C ALA A 120 13.35 21.33 -24.38
N ASP A 121 14.22 21.82 -23.48
CA ASP A 121 15.08 20.96 -22.66
C ASP A 121 14.26 20.14 -21.66
N ILE A 122 13.21 20.73 -21.08
CA ILE A 122 12.28 20.03 -20.20
C ILE A 122 11.55 18.94 -21.00
N GLU A 123 11.03 19.28 -22.18
CA GLU A 123 10.36 18.30 -23.05
C GLU A 123 11.30 17.15 -23.43
N ALA A 124 12.54 17.45 -23.82
CA ALA A 124 13.52 16.43 -24.16
C ALA A 124 13.84 15.52 -22.97
N ALA A 125 14.01 16.08 -21.77
CA ALA A 125 14.26 15.31 -20.55
C ALA A 125 13.07 14.40 -20.21
N VAL A 126 11.85 14.92 -20.27
CA VAL A 126 10.62 14.14 -20.02
C VAL A 126 10.45 13.03 -21.07
N SER A 127 10.66 13.33 -22.35
CA SER A 127 10.59 12.35 -23.44
C SER A 127 11.59 11.21 -23.24
N LYS A 128 12.81 11.55 -22.85
CA LYS A 128 13.87 10.59 -22.56
C LYS A 128 13.47 9.61 -21.46
N VAL A 129 12.96 10.12 -20.34
CA VAL A 129 12.57 9.29 -19.18
C VAL A 129 11.30 8.48 -19.44
N LEU A 130 10.38 8.99 -20.26
CA LEU A 130 9.19 8.25 -20.68
C LEU A 130 9.46 7.20 -21.77
N SER A 131 10.58 7.29 -22.48
CA SER A 131 10.85 6.43 -23.63
C SER A 131 10.76 4.92 -23.34
N PRO A 132 11.17 4.38 -22.16
CA PRO A 132 11.05 2.95 -21.87
C PRO A 132 9.60 2.48 -21.67
N PHE A 133 8.68 3.41 -21.38
CA PHE A 133 7.27 3.10 -21.14
C PHE A 133 6.47 2.96 -22.43
N LYS A 134 7.04 3.28 -23.60
CA LYS A 134 6.35 3.12 -24.89
C LYS A 134 6.10 1.63 -25.16
N LYS A 135 4.84 1.26 -25.44
CA LYS A 135 4.49 -0.09 -25.85
C LYS A 135 5.10 -0.35 -27.23
N ILE A 136 5.72 -1.52 -27.38
CA ILE A 136 6.20 -1.96 -28.69
C ILE A 136 4.95 -2.25 -29.54
N SER A 137 4.75 -1.50 -30.62
CA SER A 137 3.66 -1.80 -31.56
C SER A 137 4.00 -3.10 -32.30
N SER A 138 3.16 -4.12 -32.15
CA SER A 138 3.24 -5.33 -32.95
C SER A 138 2.78 -5.02 -34.38
N ALA A 139 3.67 -4.52 -35.22
CA ALA A 139 3.42 -4.37 -36.64
C ALA A 139 4.01 -5.57 -37.41
N LYS A 140 3.10 -6.38 -37.97
CA LYS A 140 3.25 -7.47 -38.97
C LYS A 140 3.63 -8.87 -38.47
N ALA A 141 2.62 -9.63 -38.08
CA ALA A 141 2.54 -11.06 -38.39
C ALA A 141 1.32 -11.29 -39.32
N HIS A 142 1.53 -11.13 -40.62
CA HIS A 142 0.66 -11.68 -41.65
C HIS A 142 1.47 -12.71 -42.42
N VAL A 143 1.26 -14.00 -42.14
CA VAL A 143 0.96 -15.03 -43.15
C VAL A 143 0.15 -16.11 -42.42
N GLY A 144 -1.09 -16.31 -42.84
CA GLY A 144 -1.85 -17.51 -42.49
C GLY A 144 -1.64 -18.58 -43.56
N LYS A 145 -1.39 -19.83 -43.15
CA LYS A 145 -2.32 -20.97 -43.32
C LYS A 145 -1.64 -22.30 -42.93
N GLU A 146 -2.35 -22.98 -42.03
CA GLU A 146 -2.48 -24.41 -41.73
C GLU A 146 -1.49 -25.47 -42.26
N ASN A 147 -0.99 -26.23 -41.27
CA ASN A 147 -0.83 -27.69 -41.16
C ASN A 147 0.10 -28.47 -42.10
N GLY A 148 1.10 -29.11 -41.47
CA GLY A 148 1.80 -30.29 -41.98
C GLY A 148 3.02 -30.66 -41.12
N ILE A 149 2.87 -31.70 -40.30
CA ILE A 149 3.89 -32.28 -39.39
C ILE A 149 4.93 -33.06 -40.21
N LEU A 150 6.23 -32.96 -39.87
CA LEU A 150 7.13 -34.08 -39.50
C LEU A 150 8.60 -33.63 -39.29
N LEU A 151 9.25 -34.35 -38.35
CA LEU A 151 10.67 -34.35 -37.94
C LEU A 151 11.63 -34.51 -39.15
N ASP A 152 12.92 -34.16 -39.12
CA ASP A 152 13.99 -34.60 -38.21
C ASP A 152 15.26 -33.76 -38.50
N GLY A 153 16.29 -33.87 -37.66
CA GLY A 153 17.41 -32.93 -37.57
C GLY A 153 18.62 -33.10 -38.52
N LEU A 154 19.72 -32.47 -38.07
CA LEU A 154 21.13 -32.55 -38.48
C LEU A 154 21.70 -31.31 -39.23
N ASP A 155 22.61 -30.67 -38.49
CA ASP A 155 24.00 -30.35 -38.83
C ASP A 155 24.43 -29.15 -39.70
N GLU A 156 25.49 -28.54 -39.14
CA GLU A 156 26.66 -27.88 -39.74
C GLU A 156 26.67 -26.38 -40.10
N GLU A 157 27.49 -25.68 -39.30
CA GLU A 157 28.56 -24.74 -39.64
C GLU A 157 28.55 -24.01 -41.02
N CYS A 158 28.81 -22.70 -41.03
CA CYS A 158 30.18 -22.17 -41.25
C CYS A 158 30.22 -20.74 -41.82
N SER A 159 31.20 -20.00 -41.29
CA SER A 159 32.04 -18.94 -41.90
C SER A 159 31.45 -17.64 -42.46
N CYS A 160 31.96 -16.56 -41.87
CA CYS A 160 32.12 -15.23 -42.43
C CYS A 160 33.01 -15.23 -43.69
N SER A 161 32.69 -14.37 -44.67
CA SER A 161 33.47 -13.18 -45.07
C SER A 161 33.14 -12.80 -46.52
N ASP A 162 32.70 -11.55 -46.74
CA ASP A 162 33.47 -10.68 -47.64
C ASP A 162 33.02 -9.22 -47.50
N ALA A 163 34.01 -8.38 -47.30
CA ALA A 163 33.91 -6.94 -47.18
C ALA A 163 34.01 -6.30 -48.56
N GLN A 164 33.18 -5.30 -48.81
CA GLN A 164 33.59 -4.15 -49.63
C GLN A 164 32.93 -2.88 -49.11
N SER A 165 33.81 -2.00 -48.64
CA SER A 165 33.61 -0.66 -48.10
C SER A 165 33.43 0.37 -49.20
N VAL A 166 32.48 1.31 -49.07
CA VAL A 166 32.67 2.73 -49.47
C VAL A 166 31.80 3.64 -48.59
N GLU A 167 32.49 4.51 -47.86
CA GLU A 167 32.15 5.88 -47.40
C GLU A 167 30.93 6.20 -46.54
N ASN A 168 31.25 6.66 -45.31
CA ASN A 168 30.79 7.88 -44.66
C ASN A 168 29.45 8.47 -45.13
N ALA A 169 28.41 8.25 -44.32
CA ALA A 169 27.41 9.26 -44.05
C ALA A 169 27.38 9.50 -42.55
N GLU A 170 28.01 10.59 -42.12
CA GLU A 170 27.52 11.34 -40.97
C GLU A 170 26.03 11.61 -41.21
N LEU A 171 25.17 10.97 -40.43
CA LEU A 171 23.79 11.39 -40.27
C LEU A 171 23.68 12.07 -38.92
N GLU A 172 24.02 13.36 -38.98
CA GLU A 172 23.41 14.41 -38.19
C GLU A 172 21.90 14.18 -38.03
N GLY A 173 21.39 14.64 -36.88
CA GLY A 173 19.97 14.81 -36.66
C GLY A 173 19.47 14.01 -35.49
N THR A 174 19.82 14.45 -34.29
CA THR A 174 18.99 14.27 -33.10
C THR A 174 17.64 14.94 -33.39
N SER A 175 16.76 14.26 -34.13
CA SER A 175 15.40 14.73 -34.32
C SER A 175 14.72 14.63 -32.96
N CYS A 176 14.49 15.81 -32.39
CA CYS A 176 13.69 15.97 -31.18
C CYS A 176 12.34 15.33 -31.47
N THR A 177 12.13 14.10 -31.02
CA THR A 177 10.81 13.47 -31.05
C THR A 177 9.92 14.33 -30.17
N ASP A 178 9.08 15.16 -30.80
CA ASP A 178 8.09 15.97 -30.13
C ASP A 178 7.33 15.11 -29.12
N LEU A 179 7.27 15.57 -27.87
CA LEU A 179 6.42 14.94 -26.87
C LEU A 179 4.98 15.01 -27.35
N SER A 180 4.36 13.84 -27.52
CA SER A 180 2.94 13.75 -27.85
C SER A 180 2.05 14.16 -26.67
N ILE A 181 2.55 14.03 -25.43
CA ILE A 181 1.80 14.31 -24.20
C ILE A 181 1.92 15.80 -23.84
N PRO A 182 0.79 16.52 -23.63
CA PRO A 182 0.81 17.89 -23.14
C PRO A 182 1.51 18.01 -21.77
N LEU A 183 2.39 19.02 -21.66
CA LEU A 183 3.20 19.27 -20.47
C LEU A 183 2.88 20.65 -19.88
N ARG A 184 2.69 20.73 -18.57
CA ARG A 184 2.38 21.98 -17.85
C ARG A 184 3.26 22.14 -16.61
N LEU A 185 3.62 23.38 -16.29
CA LEU A 185 4.27 23.71 -15.01
C LEU A 185 3.27 23.61 -13.88
N THR A 186 3.75 23.24 -12.70
CA THR A 186 2.92 23.18 -11.51
C THR A 186 3.61 23.69 -10.26
N ASP A 187 2.82 24.04 -9.26
CA ASP A 187 3.29 24.49 -7.95
C ASP A 187 3.54 23.30 -6.99
N ASP A 188 4.04 23.59 -5.79
CA ASP A 188 4.39 22.54 -4.81
C ASP A 188 3.21 21.68 -4.36
N ARG A 189 1.98 22.23 -4.43
CA ARG A 189 0.76 21.50 -4.06
C ARG A 189 0.20 20.69 -5.23
N VAL A 190 0.70 20.91 -6.44
CA VAL A 190 0.19 20.32 -7.69
C VAL A 190 -1.28 20.71 -7.93
N MET A 191 -1.59 22.00 -7.76
CA MET A 191 -2.94 22.55 -7.88
C MET A 191 -3.06 23.55 -9.04
N ASN A 192 -1.96 24.22 -9.36
CA ASN A 192 -1.91 25.20 -10.45
C ASN A 192 -1.22 24.59 -11.67
N PHE A 193 -1.76 24.82 -12.87
CA PHE A 193 -1.22 24.25 -14.10
C PHE A 193 -1.06 25.32 -15.17
N ASN A 194 0.19 25.72 -15.43
CA ASN A 194 0.50 26.77 -16.40
C ASN A 194 1.17 26.17 -17.63
N ALA A 195 0.62 26.46 -18.81
CA ALA A 195 1.30 26.14 -20.06
C ALA A 195 2.57 26.99 -20.21
N PHE A 196 3.58 26.44 -20.87
CA PHE A 196 4.80 27.15 -21.23
C PHE A 196 5.16 26.86 -22.68
N LYS A 197 5.88 27.78 -23.31
CA LYS A 197 6.40 27.60 -24.67
C LYS A 197 7.77 26.95 -24.64
N LYS A 198 8.15 26.26 -25.71
CA LYS A 198 9.48 25.64 -25.84
C LYS A 198 10.64 26.63 -25.66
N ASP A 199 10.47 27.88 -26.11
CA ASP A 199 11.49 28.93 -25.99
C ASP A 199 11.51 29.62 -24.61
N THR A 200 10.65 29.20 -23.68
CA THR A 200 10.61 29.80 -22.33
C THR A 200 11.88 29.41 -21.58
N LEU A 201 12.68 30.39 -21.18
CA LEU A 201 13.87 30.17 -20.36
C LEU A 201 13.53 30.18 -18.87
N PHE A 202 14.01 29.17 -18.16
CA PHE A 202 13.84 29.06 -16.71
C PHE A 202 15.16 29.40 -16.02
N GLU A 203 15.21 30.59 -15.40
CA GLU A 203 16.37 31.04 -14.62
C GLU A 203 16.41 30.34 -13.25
N SER A 204 17.56 29.75 -12.92
CA SER A 204 17.85 29.13 -11.61
C SER A 204 17.54 30.04 -10.40
N GLY A 205 17.53 31.37 -10.57
CA GLY A 205 17.20 32.33 -9.50
C GLY A 205 15.70 32.45 -9.18
N LYS A 206 14.81 32.02 -10.07
CA LYS A 206 13.35 31.96 -9.82
C LYS A 206 12.87 30.57 -9.42
N ILE A 207 13.69 29.54 -9.62
CA ILE A 207 13.42 28.16 -9.21
C ILE A 207 13.93 27.99 -7.77
N ILE A 208 13.05 28.16 -6.79
CA ILE A 208 13.37 27.98 -5.38
C ILE A 208 13.96 26.56 -5.19
N GLY A 209 15.23 26.50 -4.76
CA GLY A 209 15.90 25.24 -4.42
C GLY A 209 16.31 24.32 -5.58
N LYS A 210 16.49 24.82 -6.81
CA LYS A 210 16.85 24.01 -8.00
C LYS A 210 15.89 22.83 -8.23
N LEU A 211 14.60 23.04 -7.98
CA LEU A 211 13.55 22.04 -8.14
C LEU A 211 12.45 22.56 -9.07
N LEU A 212 12.25 21.88 -10.20
CA LEU A 212 11.18 22.16 -11.16
C LEU A 212 10.14 21.05 -11.14
N ARG A 213 8.86 21.43 -11.24
CA ARG A 213 7.73 20.50 -11.22
C ARG A 213 6.88 20.67 -12.47
N VAL A 214 6.60 19.56 -13.13
CA VAL A 214 5.76 19.51 -14.32
C VAL A 214 4.73 18.41 -14.19
N VAL A 215 3.60 18.57 -14.89
CA VAL A 215 2.53 17.58 -14.99
C VAL A 215 2.35 17.20 -16.43
N LEU A 216 2.38 15.89 -16.68
CA LEU A 216 1.98 15.25 -17.93
C LEU A 216 0.47 15.02 -17.91
N ASP A 217 -0.23 15.60 -18.87
CA ASP A 217 -1.67 15.43 -19.04
C ASP A 217 -1.94 14.30 -20.02
N TRP A 218 -2.21 13.11 -19.50
CA TRP A 218 -2.47 11.91 -20.28
C TRP A 218 -3.87 11.93 -20.86
N THR A 219 -3.98 11.61 -22.14
CA THR A 219 -5.25 11.31 -22.80
C THR A 219 -5.38 9.82 -23.08
N ASP A 220 -6.57 9.37 -23.47
CA ASP A 220 -6.82 7.98 -23.88
C ASP A 220 -5.85 7.51 -24.97
N LYS A 221 -5.45 8.42 -25.88
CA LYS A 221 -4.48 8.11 -26.94
C LYS A 221 -3.12 7.71 -26.37
N GLU A 222 -2.63 8.41 -25.36
CA GLU A 222 -1.34 8.07 -24.76
C GLU A 222 -1.41 6.90 -23.79
N GLN A 223 -2.60 6.60 -23.25
CA GLN A 223 -2.83 5.34 -22.54
C GLN A 223 -2.63 4.11 -23.44
N GLU A 224 -2.97 4.22 -24.72
CA GLU A 224 -2.72 3.16 -25.70
C GLU A 224 -1.22 3.05 -26.02
N LEU A 225 -0.52 4.17 -26.15
CA LEU A 225 0.90 4.22 -26.55
C LEU A 225 1.88 3.86 -25.45
N TYR A 226 1.56 4.11 -24.18
CA TYR A 226 2.48 3.90 -23.06
C TYR A 226 1.88 2.94 -22.02
N ASP A 227 2.73 2.12 -21.42
CA ASP A 227 2.36 1.24 -20.33
C ASP A 227 2.53 1.94 -18.98
N SER A 228 1.44 2.55 -18.50
CA SER A 228 1.41 3.23 -17.20
C SER A 228 1.38 2.28 -16.00
N SER A 229 1.29 0.95 -16.20
CA SER A 229 1.26 -0.02 -15.08
C SER A 229 2.53 0.02 -14.25
N TYR A 230 3.69 0.28 -14.87
CA TYR A 230 4.98 0.43 -14.18
C TYR A 230 5.08 1.65 -13.26
N LEU A 231 4.14 2.59 -13.36
CA LEU A 231 4.05 3.73 -12.45
C LEU A 231 3.14 3.43 -11.26
N LYS A 232 2.31 2.39 -11.34
CA LYS A 232 1.32 2.02 -10.32
C LYS A 232 1.84 0.87 -9.46
N ASP A 233 1.14 0.60 -8.35
CA ASP A 233 1.32 -0.60 -7.53
C ASP A 233 2.78 -0.87 -7.08
N ILE A 234 3.47 0.17 -6.60
CA ILE A 234 4.79 0.00 -5.98
C ILE A 234 4.63 -0.96 -4.77
N PRO A 235 5.53 -1.94 -4.57
CA PRO A 235 5.49 -2.79 -3.40
C PRO A 235 5.70 -2.01 -2.09
N GLU A 236 5.01 -2.44 -1.04
CA GLU A 236 5.28 -2.04 0.34
C GLU A 236 6.73 -2.37 0.74
N VAL A 237 7.34 -1.51 1.58
CA VAL A 237 8.72 -1.66 2.09
C VAL A 237 8.93 -3.04 2.69
N TYR A 238 8.00 -3.52 3.50
CA TYR A 238 8.07 -4.87 4.02
C TYR A 238 6.68 -5.47 4.03
N LYS A 239 6.36 -6.15 2.93
CA LYS A 239 5.31 -7.16 2.98
C LYS A 239 5.85 -8.35 3.76
N ALA A 240 5.39 -8.55 4.99
CA ALA A 240 5.66 -9.77 5.75
C ALA A 240 5.44 -10.96 4.81
N GLY A 241 6.50 -11.76 4.62
CA GLY A 241 6.57 -12.74 3.55
C GLY A 241 5.42 -13.75 3.58
N LEU A 242 4.33 -13.41 2.91
CA LEU A 242 3.55 -14.37 2.15
C LEU A 242 4.33 -14.56 0.85
N ALA A 243 5.41 -15.34 0.93
CA ALA A 243 5.88 -16.05 -0.23
C ALA A 243 4.64 -16.72 -0.85
N ALA A 244 4.45 -16.50 -2.15
CA ALA A 244 3.38 -17.08 -2.93
C ALA A 244 3.45 -18.61 -2.88
N LYS A 245 2.91 -19.19 -1.81
CA LYS A 245 2.11 -20.39 -1.86
C LYS A 245 0.69 -19.91 -1.61
N LYS A 246 -0.23 -20.25 -2.51
CA LYS A 246 -1.65 -20.37 -2.19
C LYS A 246 -1.83 -21.47 -1.14
N THR A 247 -1.28 -21.27 0.05
CA THR A 247 -1.70 -21.92 1.28
C THR A 247 -2.68 -20.93 1.89
N GLN A 248 -3.91 -21.38 2.13
CA GLN A 248 -4.96 -20.62 2.81
C GLN A 248 -4.35 -19.73 3.89
N GLN A 249 -4.64 -18.43 3.86
CA GLN A 249 -4.42 -17.56 5.02
C GLN A 249 -4.98 -18.31 6.24
N GLU A 250 -4.14 -18.63 7.22
CA GLU A 250 -4.65 -19.02 8.53
C GLU A 250 -5.46 -17.83 9.03
N ALA A 251 -6.78 -18.01 9.11
CA ALA A 251 -7.70 -16.98 9.56
C ALA A 251 -7.33 -16.56 10.99
N ILE A 252 -7.06 -15.28 11.22
CA ILE A 252 -6.82 -14.75 12.57
C ILE A 252 -8.11 -14.96 13.37
N SER A 253 -8.03 -15.56 14.57
CA SER A 253 -9.22 -15.78 15.40
C SER A 253 -9.49 -14.59 16.33
N LEU A 254 -10.76 -14.40 16.73
CA LEU A 254 -11.13 -13.43 17.76
C LEU A 254 -10.36 -13.69 19.07
N SER A 255 -10.16 -14.96 19.43
CA SER A 255 -9.37 -15.36 20.60
C SER A 255 -7.93 -14.87 20.50
N SER A 256 -7.30 -14.99 19.32
CA SER A 256 -5.95 -14.47 19.08
C SER A 256 -5.87 -12.95 19.22
N CYS A 257 -6.91 -12.22 18.76
CA CYS A 257 -7.00 -10.77 18.98
C CYS A 257 -7.12 -10.43 20.46
N LEU A 258 -7.89 -11.22 21.22
CA LEU A 258 -8.08 -11.02 22.66
C LEU A 258 -6.81 -11.34 23.45
N ASP A 259 -6.12 -12.43 23.10
CA ASP A 259 -4.80 -12.77 23.66
C ASP A 259 -3.82 -11.60 23.45
N ALA A 260 -3.74 -11.07 22.22
CA ALA A 260 -2.89 -9.93 21.90
C ALA A 260 -3.25 -8.65 22.68
N PHE A 261 -4.55 -8.42 22.92
CA PHE A 261 -5.03 -7.26 23.69
C PHE A 261 -4.65 -7.31 25.19
N LEU A 262 -4.42 -8.50 25.73
CA LEU A 262 -4.13 -8.72 27.15
C LEU A 262 -2.64 -8.94 27.46
N ILE A 263 -1.79 -8.99 26.42
CA ILE A 263 -0.33 -9.05 26.57
C ILE A 263 0.17 -7.71 27.16
N GLU A 264 1.23 -7.80 27.97
CA GLU A 264 1.92 -6.63 28.49
C GLU A 264 2.68 -5.87 27.40
N GLU A 265 2.56 -4.54 27.39
CA GLU A 265 3.16 -3.67 26.40
C GLU A 265 3.92 -2.51 27.07
N PRO A 266 5.11 -2.12 26.58
CA PRO A 266 5.77 -0.91 27.05
C PRO A 266 5.02 0.32 26.54
N LEU A 267 4.82 1.31 27.41
CA LEU A 267 4.26 2.60 26.99
C LEU A 267 5.22 3.31 26.01
N GLY A 268 4.65 3.98 25.02
CA GLY A 268 5.40 4.74 24.04
C GLY A 268 6.02 6.02 24.64
N PRO A 269 6.96 6.66 23.93
CA PRO A 269 7.57 7.91 24.37
C PRO A 269 6.58 9.06 24.58
N ASP A 270 5.52 9.09 23.77
CA ASP A 270 4.47 10.13 23.82
C ASP A 270 3.45 9.88 24.95
N ASP A 271 3.40 8.68 25.53
CA ASP A 271 2.41 8.24 26.54
C ASP A 271 3.06 7.71 27.83
N MET A 272 4.23 8.25 28.21
CA MET A 272 4.96 7.80 29.39
C MET A 272 4.16 7.96 30.69
N TRP A 273 4.34 7.04 31.63
CA TRP A 273 3.65 7.08 32.92
C TRP A 273 4.38 8.00 33.91
N TYR A 274 3.63 8.89 34.55
CA TYR A 274 4.16 9.71 35.63
C TYR A 274 4.31 8.89 36.92
N CYS A 275 5.55 8.60 37.31
CA CYS A 275 5.83 7.81 38.50
C CYS A 275 5.70 8.67 39.77
N PRO A 276 4.77 8.35 40.70
CA PRO A 276 4.57 9.15 41.90
C PRO A 276 5.72 9.05 42.90
N ARG A 277 6.60 8.03 42.78
CA ARG A 277 7.81 7.87 43.61
C ARG A 277 8.99 8.65 43.04
N CYS A 278 9.27 8.51 41.74
CA CYS A 278 10.39 9.20 41.09
C CYS A 278 10.09 10.68 40.78
N LYS A 279 8.81 11.07 40.77
CA LYS A 279 8.33 12.41 40.43
C LYS A 279 8.64 12.85 38.99
N GLU A 280 8.71 11.90 38.07
CA GLU A 280 8.99 12.15 36.64
C GLU A 280 8.28 11.14 35.74
N HIS A 281 8.25 11.43 34.43
CA HIS A 281 7.73 10.52 33.41
C HIS A 281 8.71 9.38 33.14
N ARG A 282 8.23 8.14 33.21
CA ARG A 282 9.00 6.92 33.00
C ARG A 282 8.31 6.03 31.99
N GLN A 283 9.10 5.36 31.16
CA GLN A 283 8.62 4.34 30.25
C GLN A 283 8.28 3.08 31.06
N ALA A 284 7.00 2.93 31.42
CA ALA A 284 6.49 1.81 32.21
C ALA A 284 5.94 0.70 31.30
N ILE A 285 5.82 -0.50 31.87
CA ILE A 285 5.11 -1.62 31.24
C ILE A 285 3.66 -1.57 31.70
N LYS A 286 2.72 -1.64 30.76
CA LYS A 286 1.28 -1.65 30.99
C LYS A 286 0.72 -3.03 30.63
N LYS A 287 -0.18 -3.53 31.47
CA LYS A 287 -0.94 -4.76 31.23
C LYS A 287 -2.42 -4.49 31.48
N LEU A 288 -3.27 -5.11 30.67
CA LEU A 288 -4.72 -5.10 30.85
C LEU A 288 -5.18 -6.51 31.21
N ASP A 289 -6.10 -6.61 32.16
CA ASP A 289 -6.74 -7.86 32.57
C ASP A 289 -8.25 -7.66 32.65
N LEU A 290 -9.03 -8.69 32.33
CA LEU A 290 -10.49 -8.63 32.43
C LEU A 290 -10.93 -9.11 33.82
N TRP A 291 -11.45 -8.20 34.63
CA TRP A 291 -11.90 -8.56 35.99
C TRP A 291 -13.28 -9.23 35.99
N MET A 292 -14.25 -8.61 35.34
CA MET A 292 -15.64 -9.09 35.18
C MET A 292 -16.17 -8.66 33.81
N LEU A 293 -17.13 -9.42 33.26
CA LEU A 293 -17.71 -9.14 31.95
C LEU A 293 -19.22 -8.85 31.99
N PRO A 294 -19.73 -7.95 31.13
CA PRO A 294 -21.14 -7.53 31.10
C PRO A 294 -22.06 -8.57 30.43
N GLU A 295 -23.39 -8.41 30.59
CA GLU A 295 -24.38 -9.24 29.88
C GLU A 295 -24.34 -9.07 28.36
N ILE A 296 -24.06 -7.87 27.87
CA ILE A 296 -23.83 -7.58 26.46
C ILE A 296 -22.39 -7.13 26.29
N ILE A 297 -21.61 -7.87 25.50
CA ILE A 297 -20.24 -7.50 25.12
C ILE A 297 -20.24 -7.01 23.67
N VAL A 298 -19.54 -5.90 23.46
CA VAL A 298 -19.26 -5.38 22.12
C VAL A 298 -17.76 -5.51 21.87
N PHE A 299 -17.38 -6.35 20.90
CA PHE A 299 -16.01 -6.39 20.41
C PHE A 299 -15.85 -5.42 19.26
N HIS A 300 -14.95 -4.46 19.42
CA HIS A 300 -14.51 -3.58 18.36
C HIS A 300 -13.20 -4.12 17.76
N LEU A 301 -13.27 -4.56 16.51
CA LEU A 301 -12.07 -4.89 15.74
C LEU A 301 -11.43 -3.58 15.29
N LYS A 302 -10.29 -3.21 15.89
CA LYS A 302 -9.56 -1.95 15.62
C LYS A 302 -8.94 -1.96 14.22
N ARG A 303 -9.79 -1.89 13.19
CA ARG A 303 -9.37 -1.93 11.78
C ARG A 303 -8.77 -0.64 11.30
N PHE A 304 -9.23 0.47 11.84
CA PHE A 304 -8.76 1.79 11.42
C PHE A 304 -7.49 2.17 12.15
N THR A 305 -6.46 2.47 11.38
CA THR A 305 -5.21 3.02 11.88
C THR A 305 -5.15 4.50 11.52
N TYR A 306 -4.88 5.31 12.53
CA TYR A 306 -4.69 6.75 12.39
C TYR A 306 -3.20 7.03 12.53
N GLY A 307 -2.53 7.18 11.40
CA GLY A 307 -1.24 7.87 11.35
C GLY A 307 -1.46 9.38 11.47
N ARG A 308 -0.37 10.14 11.67
CA ARG A 308 -0.45 11.62 11.70
C ARG A 308 -1.11 12.20 10.43
N TYR A 309 -1.05 11.48 9.30
CA TYR A 309 -1.65 11.89 8.02
C TYR A 309 -2.34 10.77 7.21
N LEU A 310 -2.08 9.48 7.51
CA LEU A 310 -2.73 8.33 6.86
C LEU A 310 -3.88 7.80 7.69
N LYS A 311 -4.99 7.51 7.02
CA LYS A 311 -6.11 6.77 7.58
C LYS A 311 -6.24 5.47 6.78
N ASN A 312 -5.74 4.36 7.31
CA ASN A 312 -5.79 3.05 6.65
C ASN A 312 -6.81 2.12 7.34
N LYS A 313 -7.36 1.15 6.61
CA LYS A 313 -8.26 0.11 7.13
C LYS A 313 -7.64 -1.27 6.95
N ILE A 314 -7.58 -2.04 8.02
CA ILE A 314 -7.15 -3.44 8.02
C ILE A 314 -8.34 -4.31 7.60
N ASP A 315 -8.24 -4.91 6.41
CA ASP A 315 -9.27 -5.80 5.84
C ASP A 315 -9.03 -7.30 6.15
N THR A 316 -8.17 -7.62 7.12
CA THR A 316 -7.93 -9.00 7.54
C THR A 316 -9.22 -9.69 7.99
N PHE A 317 -9.48 -10.88 7.45
CA PHE A 317 -10.58 -11.71 7.93
C PHE A 317 -10.30 -12.17 9.36
N VAL A 318 -11.24 -11.91 10.26
CA VAL A 318 -11.19 -12.37 11.65
C VAL A 318 -12.25 -13.44 11.81
N ASN A 319 -11.85 -14.67 12.14
CA ASN A 319 -12.77 -15.74 12.45
C ASN A 319 -13.29 -15.57 13.89
N PHE A 320 -14.59 -15.37 14.03
CA PHE A 320 -15.28 -15.27 15.31
C PHE A 320 -16.38 -16.34 15.41
N PRO A 321 -16.62 -16.92 16.61
CA PRO A 321 -17.67 -17.90 16.81
C PRO A 321 -19.07 -17.23 16.81
N ILE A 322 -20.06 -17.87 16.20
CA ILE A 322 -21.46 -17.38 16.26
C ILE A 322 -22.12 -17.85 17.55
N HIS A 323 -21.82 -19.10 17.93
CA HIS A 323 -22.31 -19.77 19.12
C HIS A 323 -21.17 -20.08 20.09
N ASP A 324 -21.51 -20.26 21.37
CA ASP A 324 -20.62 -20.84 22.39
C ASP A 324 -19.27 -20.11 22.55
N LEU A 325 -19.25 -18.77 22.48
CA LEU A 325 -18.04 -18.00 22.78
C LEU A 325 -17.77 -18.05 24.30
N ASP A 326 -16.85 -18.92 24.71
CA ASP A 326 -16.41 -19.02 26.11
C ASP A 326 -15.26 -18.05 26.42
N LEU A 327 -15.55 -17.05 27.27
CA LEU A 327 -14.57 -16.08 27.74
C LEU A 327 -14.07 -16.38 29.15
N SER A 328 -14.49 -17.47 29.77
CA SER A 328 -14.19 -17.78 31.19
C SER A 328 -12.69 -17.81 31.49
N LYS A 329 -11.86 -18.24 30.52
CA LYS A 329 -10.40 -18.27 30.67
C LYS A 329 -9.74 -16.89 30.78
N TYR A 330 -10.42 -15.82 30.38
CA TYR A 330 -9.91 -14.45 30.40
C TYR A 330 -10.31 -13.66 31.65
N VAL A 331 -11.27 -14.17 32.43
CA VAL A 331 -11.85 -13.45 33.57
C VAL A 331 -11.12 -13.81 34.86
N MET A 332 -10.66 -12.79 35.59
CA MET A 332 -9.93 -12.97 36.85
C MET A 332 -10.85 -13.25 38.04
N SER A 333 -12.08 -12.71 38.02
CA SER A 333 -13.07 -12.95 39.08
C SER A 333 -13.52 -14.41 39.07
N LYS A 334 -13.51 -15.04 40.26
CA LYS A 334 -14.05 -16.39 40.49
C LYS A 334 -15.44 -16.28 41.15
N ASP A 335 -16.36 -15.61 40.48
CA ASP A 335 -17.74 -15.42 40.93
C ASP A 335 -18.67 -16.61 40.63
N GLY A 336 -18.13 -17.68 40.03
CA GLY A 336 -18.87 -18.89 39.68
C GLY A 336 -19.84 -18.70 38.52
N GLN A 337 -19.79 -17.58 37.81
CA GLN A 337 -20.68 -17.33 36.69
C GLN A 337 -20.11 -17.88 35.36
N SER A 338 -20.99 -18.35 34.48
CA SER A 338 -20.62 -18.82 33.13
C SER A 338 -20.45 -17.64 32.17
N TYR A 339 -19.29 -17.51 31.52
CA TYR A 339 -19.03 -16.44 30.54
C TYR A 339 -19.16 -16.94 29.10
N LEU A 340 -20.26 -17.65 28.81
CA LEU A 340 -20.66 -18.09 27.46
C LEU A 340 -21.50 -17.01 26.77
N TYR A 341 -21.23 -16.79 25.49
CA TYR A 341 -21.86 -15.74 24.70
C TYR A 341 -22.30 -16.19 23.30
N GLU A 342 -23.39 -15.59 22.83
CA GLU A 342 -24.00 -15.80 21.53
C GLU A 342 -23.96 -14.51 20.70
N LEU A 343 -23.50 -14.60 19.45
CA LEU A 343 -23.50 -13.47 18.52
C LEU A 343 -24.94 -13.19 18.07
N TYR A 344 -25.38 -11.94 18.19
CA TYR A 344 -26.73 -11.55 17.74
C TYR A 344 -26.73 -10.39 16.74
N ALA A 345 -25.62 -9.64 16.62
CA ALA A 345 -25.49 -8.61 15.60
C ALA A 345 -24.03 -8.36 15.20
N ILE A 346 -23.83 -7.88 13.98
CA ILE A 346 -22.56 -7.47 13.39
C ILE A 346 -22.78 -6.11 12.72
N SER A 347 -21.94 -5.13 13.03
CA SER A 347 -21.79 -3.94 12.19
C SER A 347 -20.67 -4.19 11.20
N ASN A 348 -20.98 -4.10 9.91
CA ASN A 348 -20.04 -4.27 8.82
C ASN A 348 -19.58 -2.90 8.29
N HIS A 349 -18.34 -2.81 7.82
CA HIS A 349 -17.83 -1.64 7.13
C HIS A 349 -17.16 -2.00 5.81
N TYR A 350 -17.56 -1.29 4.75
CA TYR A 350 -17.00 -1.39 3.40
C TYR A 350 -16.33 -0.07 3.01
N GLY A 351 -15.30 -0.12 2.19
CA GLY A 351 -14.51 1.06 1.83
C GLY A 351 -13.53 1.49 2.93
N GLY A 352 -12.98 2.69 2.78
CA GLY A 352 -11.91 3.25 3.63
C GLY A 352 -12.38 4.44 4.47
N LEU A 353 -11.45 5.10 5.17
CA LEU A 353 -11.79 6.23 6.05
C LEU A 353 -12.19 7.53 5.31
N GLY A 354 -11.86 7.66 4.03
CA GLY A 354 -12.25 8.82 3.20
C GLY A 354 -13.65 8.69 2.59
N GLY A 355 -14.24 7.50 2.67
CA GLY A 355 -15.54 7.17 2.09
C GLY A 355 -15.79 5.68 2.27
N GLY A 356 -16.88 5.34 2.94
CA GLY A 356 -17.22 3.97 3.28
C GLY A 356 -18.72 3.83 3.52
N HIS A 357 -19.15 2.58 3.64
CA HIS A 357 -20.55 2.23 3.82
C HIS A 357 -20.69 1.24 4.97
N TYR A 358 -21.69 1.47 5.83
CA TYR A 358 -21.99 0.59 6.95
C TYR A 358 -23.27 -0.18 6.68
N THR A 359 -23.23 -1.48 6.96
CA THR A 359 -24.44 -2.32 6.98
C THR A 359 -24.47 -3.13 8.27
N ALA A 360 -25.58 -3.80 8.56
CA ALA A 360 -25.69 -4.67 9.71
C ALA A 360 -26.19 -6.06 9.35
N TYR A 361 -25.61 -7.08 9.97
CA TYR A 361 -26.29 -8.37 10.13
C TYR A 361 -26.87 -8.42 11.53
N ALA A 362 -28.15 -8.77 11.67
CA ALA A 362 -28.75 -8.97 12.98
C ALA A 362 -29.67 -10.19 12.99
N LYS A 363 -29.65 -10.91 14.11
CA LYS A 363 -30.51 -12.07 14.36
C LYS A 363 -31.79 -11.61 15.03
N LEU A 364 -32.93 -11.87 14.38
CA LEU A 364 -34.23 -11.67 14.99
C LEU A 364 -34.51 -12.86 15.91
N ILE A 365 -34.54 -12.61 17.23
CA ILE A 365 -34.56 -13.66 18.26
C ILE A 365 -35.83 -14.51 18.15
N ASP A 366 -36.99 -13.88 17.94
CA ASP A 366 -38.29 -14.55 17.88
C ASP A 366 -38.42 -15.52 16.69
N GLU A 367 -37.70 -15.24 15.61
CA GLU A 367 -37.73 -16.06 14.40
C GLU A 367 -36.51 -16.97 14.26
N ASN A 368 -35.50 -16.78 15.11
CA ASN A 368 -34.20 -17.44 15.01
C ASN A 368 -33.57 -17.32 13.61
N ARG A 369 -33.74 -16.17 12.94
CA ARG A 369 -33.28 -15.91 11.56
C ARG A 369 -32.40 -14.67 11.47
N TRP A 370 -31.42 -14.71 10.59
CA TRP A 370 -30.51 -13.60 10.30
C TRP A 370 -31.03 -12.74 9.14
N TYR A 371 -30.86 -11.44 9.29
CA TYR A 371 -31.19 -10.45 8.27
C TYR A 371 -30.01 -9.52 8.02
N HIS A 372 -29.87 -9.10 6.77
CA HIS A 372 -28.98 -8.05 6.32
C HIS A 372 -29.77 -6.74 6.19
N PHE A 373 -29.30 -5.71 6.88
CA PHE A 373 -29.86 -4.38 6.89
C PHE A 373 -28.87 -3.45 6.17
N ASP A 374 -29.25 -2.99 4.98
CA ASP A 374 -28.51 -2.07 4.14
C ASP A 374 -29.39 -0.83 3.88
N ASP A 375 -29.26 0.16 4.77
CA ASP A 375 -30.11 1.35 4.83
C ASP A 375 -31.61 1.03 4.82
N SER A 376 -32.28 1.26 3.68
CA SER A 376 -33.71 1.02 3.47
C SER A 376 -34.04 -0.39 3.00
N HIS A 377 -33.02 -1.19 2.67
CA HIS A 377 -33.18 -2.53 2.16
C HIS A 377 -32.90 -3.57 3.25
N VAL A 378 -33.85 -4.50 3.43
CA VAL A 378 -33.73 -5.60 4.38
C VAL A 378 -33.91 -6.90 3.63
N SER A 379 -32.96 -7.82 3.79
CA SER A 379 -32.99 -9.14 3.14
C SER A 379 -32.63 -10.24 4.15
N ALA A 380 -33.19 -11.44 3.95
CA ALA A 380 -32.80 -12.60 4.76
C ALA A 380 -31.41 -13.09 4.34
N VAL A 381 -30.59 -13.54 5.30
CA VAL A 381 -29.24 -14.06 5.05
C VAL A 381 -29.02 -15.36 5.82
N ASN A 382 -28.22 -16.27 5.27
CA ASN A 382 -27.85 -17.49 5.98
C ASN A 382 -26.73 -17.21 6.97
N GLU A 383 -26.73 -17.96 8.07
CA GLU A 383 -25.69 -17.87 9.10
C GLU A 383 -24.27 -18.14 8.55
N SER A 384 -24.13 -18.97 7.50
CA SER A 384 -22.86 -19.21 6.83
C SER A 384 -22.24 -17.97 6.20
N ASP A 385 -23.06 -16.98 5.86
CA ASP A 385 -22.69 -15.87 4.99
C ASP A 385 -22.39 -14.59 5.79
N ILE A 386 -22.66 -14.58 7.10
CA ILE A 386 -22.47 -13.39 7.96
C ILE A 386 -21.01 -13.19 8.38
N LYS A 387 -20.17 -14.22 8.29
CA LYS A 387 -18.73 -14.14 8.61
C LYS A 387 -17.96 -13.61 7.42
N THR A 388 -17.65 -12.33 7.44
CA THR A 388 -16.90 -11.66 6.37
C THR A 388 -15.77 -10.79 6.92
N SER A 389 -14.82 -10.39 6.06
CA SER A 389 -13.78 -9.43 6.42
C SER A 389 -14.33 -8.02 6.72
N ALA A 390 -15.58 -7.75 6.34
CA ALA A 390 -16.23 -6.47 6.59
C ALA A 390 -16.65 -6.29 8.05
N ALA A 391 -16.75 -7.35 8.85
CA ALA A 391 -17.15 -7.29 10.25
C ALA A 391 -16.26 -6.31 11.04
N TYR A 392 -16.86 -5.30 11.67
CA TYR A 392 -16.17 -4.22 12.37
C TYR A 392 -16.52 -4.19 13.87
N LEU A 393 -17.81 -4.26 14.20
CA LEU A 393 -18.28 -4.46 15.58
C LEU A 393 -19.04 -5.78 15.68
N LEU A 394 -18.73 -6.57 16.70
CA LEU A 394 -19.41 -7.83 17.02
C LEU A 394 -20.19 -7.67 18.32
N PHE A 395 -21.49 -7.97 18.30
CA PHE A 395 -22.37 -7.84 19.45
C PHE A 395 -22.75 -9.22 19.97
N TYR A 396 -22.33 -9.50 21.19
CA TYR A 396 -22.53 -10.76 21.88
C TYR A 396 -23.42 -10.60 23.09
N LYS A 397 -24.36 -11.52 23.27
CA LYS A 397 -25.22 -11.60 24.45
C LYS A 397 -24.86 -12.83 25.26
N ARG A 398 -24.72 -12.65 26.58
CA ARG A 398 -24.39 -13.73 27.50
C ARG A 398 -25.54 -14.75 27.53
N VAL A 399 -25.17 -16.03 27.44
CA VAL A 399 -26.11 -17.14 27.67
C VAL A 399 -26.34 -17.22 29.16
N ARG A 400 -27.59 -16.99 29.58
CA ARG A 400 -27.98 -17.24 30.97
C ARG A 400 -28.07 -18.76 31.14
N SER A 401 -27.28 -19.31 32.05
CA SER A 401 -27.57 -20.63 32.60
C SER A 401 -28.92 -20.51 33.30
N GLU A 402 -29.94 -21.19 32.77
CA GLU A 402 -31.06 -21.56 33.63
C GLU A 402 -30.46 -22.47 34.71
N SER A 403 -30.31 -21.93 35.91
CA SER A 403 -30.17 -22.75 37.09
C SER A 403 -31.36 -23.71 37.06
N LYS A 404 -31.10 -25.01 36.86
CA LYS A 404 -32.06 -26.06 37.15
C LYS A 404 -32.65 -25.77 38.53
N VAL A 405 -33.86 -25.24 38.57
CA VAL A 405 -34.71 -25.35 39.73
C VAL A 405 -35.15 -26.81 39.72
N GLU A 406 -34.31 -27.67 40.30
CA GLU A 406 -34.74 -29.02 40.64
C GLU A 406 -35.82 -28.91 41.71
N ALA A 407 -36.90 -29.63 41.44
CA ALA A 407 -38.15 -29.68 42.16
C ALA A 407 -37.98 -30.09 43.63
N GLY A 408 -38.84 -29.53 44.48
CA GLY A 408 -38.99 -30.01 45.84
C GLY A 408 -40.07 -29.27 46.63
N GLU A 409 -41.34 -29.38 46.22
CA GLU A 409 -42.43 -29.43 47.21
C GLU A 409 -43.68 -30.06 46.58
N ALA A 410 -43.82 -31.36 46.84
CA ALA A 410 -45.06 -32.09 46.66
C ALA A 410 -46.00 -31.79 47.83
N SER A 411 -47.23 -31.43 47.49
CA SER A 411 -48.48 -31.78 48.19
C SER A 411 -48.55 -31.60 49.71
N HIS A 412 -49.24 -30.55 50.18
CA HIS A 412 -50.16 -30.69 51.29
C HIS A 412 -51.52 -30.04 50.96
N SER A 413 -52.47 -30.91 50.69
CA SER A 413 -53.90 -30.65 50.66
C SER A 413 -54.38 -30.27 52.05
N HIS A 414 -54.86 -29.04 52.23
CA HIS A 414 -55.69 -28.69 53.37
C HIS A 414 -57.14 -29.11 53.10
N SER A 415 -57.56 -30.19 53.75
CA SER A 415 -58.96 -30.51 54.00
C SER A 415 -59.45 -29.61 55.13
N ILE A 416 -60.50 -28.82 54.85
CA ILE A 416 -61.23 -28.06 55.85
C ILE A 416 -62.24 -29.01 56.50
N SER A 417 -62.16 -29.13 57.82
CA SER A 417 -63.22 -29.65 58.71
C SER A 417 -64.15 -28.54 59.13
#